data_AF-A0A9N9J3K1-F1
#
_entry.id   AF-A0A9N9J3K1-F1
#
_cell.length_a   1.000
_cell.length_b   1.000
_cell.length_c   1.000
_cell.angle_alpha   90.00
_cell.angle_beta   90.00
_cell.angle_gamma   90.00
#
_symmetry.space_group_name_H-M   'P 1'
#
loop_
_entity.id
_entity.type
_entity.pdbx_description
1 polymer ?
#
loop_
_entity_poly.entity_id
_entity_poly.type
_entity_poly.pdbx_seq_one_letter_code
_entity_poly.pdbx_strand_id
1 'polypeptide(L)'
;DDYLADKLDYFENLIIYDAVRKLALQKNSRINKPVDINEKTLEAVTNCLTFAEAKQLLNFRPNDPSIENNNASLLGLTVEELNKAAENDLRELNRHKETVLSCIENRLTKQCIDIAKFYYTEEESKSETQKQLFTKASKLDKILTSQLEELRLAKFNRVMNQIQLGDRITNYMNVMKDILSTLWIIIEEFKLHHELQKNTIFNDYFSMLVKNIGLKLSVLRLDALMVIYDKETLEELMSIRDNLMREEKDYHQELDALEAQLSRYQGVCGEFEQIVQCYSNLNKEIEKAKDDIQRMTM
;
A
#
# COMPACT_ATOMS: atom_id res chain seq x y z
N ASP A 1 7.25 -1.35 -55.01
CA ASP A 1 6.37 -0.57 -55.90
C ASP A 1 5.12 -1.34 -56.32
N ASP A 2 5.21 -2.61 -56.75
CA ASP A 2 4.02 -3.46 -57.04
C ASP A 2 2.98 -3.50 -55.91
N TYR A 3 3.42 -3.67 -54.66
CA TYR A 3 2.50 -3.79 -53.51
C TYR A 3 1.75 -2.48 -53.18
N LEU A 4 2.28 -1.32 -53.58
CA LEU A 4 1.60 -0.03 -53.43
C LEU A 4 0.63 0.20 -54.59
N ALA A 5 1.00 -0.24 -55.80
CA ALA A 5 0.14 -0.19 -56.98
C ALA A 5 -1.10 -1.10 -56.83
N ASP A 6 -0.92 -2.34 -56.39
CA ASP A 6 -2.02 -3.28 -56.13
C ASP A 6 -2.96 -2.77 -55.04
N LYS A 7 -2.41 -2.08 -54.03
CA LYS A 7 -3.20 -1.51 -52.94
C LYS A 7 -3.99 -0.28 -53.40
N LEU A 8 -3.40 0.54 -54.28
CA LEU A 8 -4.09 1.67 -54.92
C LEU A 8 -5.23 1.17 -55.81
N ASP A 9 -4.97 0.19 -56.67
CA ASP A 9 -6.00 -0.42 -57.53
C ASP A 9 -7.12 -1.07 -56.70
N TYR A 10 -6.77 -1.73 -55.59
CA TYR A 10 -7.76 -2.24 -54.64
C TYR A 10 -8.64 -1.14 -54.03
N PHE A 11 -8.04 -0.01 -53.61
CA PHE A 11 -8.81 1.10 -53.06
C PHE A 11 -9.66 1.82 -54.10
N GLU A 12 -9.17 1.97 -55.33
CA GLU A 12 -9.96 2.52 -56.44
C GLU A 12 -11.17 1.64 -56.73
N ASN A 13 -10.97 0.32 -56.81
CA ASN A 13 -12.05 -0.65 -56.97
C ASN A 13 -13.03 -0.65 -55.79
N LEU A 14 -12.56 -0.46 -54.56
CA LEU A 14 -13.40 -0.35 -53.36
C LEU A 14 -14.25 0.92 -53.35
N ILE A 15 -13.69 2.05 -53.79
CA ILE A 15 -14.41 3.33 -53.89
C ILE A 15 -15.50 3.24 -54.96
N ILE A 16 -15.18 2.63 -56.11
CA ILE A 16 -16.15 2.39 -57.18
C ILE A 16 -17.26 1.44 -56.68
N TYR A 17 -16.91 0.35 -55.99
CA TYR A 17 -17.88 -0.58 -55.41
C TYR A 17 -18.78 0.08 -54.37
N ASP A 18 -18.24 0.90 -53.45
CA ASP A 18 -19.03 1.63 -52.46
C ASP A 18 -19.93 2.69 -53.11
N ALA A 19 -19.46 3.37 -54.16
CA ALA A 19 -20.26 4.31 -54.93
C ALA A 19 -21.46 3.61 -55.61
N VAL A 20 -21.24 2.44 -56.22
CA VAL A 20 -22.29 1.63 -56.86
C VAL A 20 -23.25 1.03 -55.82
N ARG A 21 -22.73 0.53 -54.69
CA ARG A 21 -23.56 0.04 -53.56
C ARG A 21 -24.44 1.15 -52.98
N LYS A 22 -23.92 2.36 -52.85
CA LYS A 22 -24.70 3.51 -52.38
C LYS A 22 -25.69 4.04 -53.43
N LEU A 23 -25.51 3.75 -54.72
CA LEU A 23 -26.54 3.98 -55.75
C LEU A 23 -27.65 2.92 -55.65
N ALA A 24 -27.30 1.66 -55.41
CA ALA A 24 -28.26 0.59 -55.15
C ALA A 24 -29.13 0.86 -53.90
N LEU A 25 -28.55 1.41 -52.82
CA LEU A 25 -29.28 1.78 -51.59
C LEU A 25 -30.23 2.98 -51.78
N GLN A 26 -29.98 3.85 -52.76
CA GLN A 26 -30.89 4.97 -53.07
C GLN A 26 -32.22 4.50 -53.71
N LYS A 27 -32.29 3.27 -54.25
CA LYS A 27 -33.56 2.62 -54.63
C LYS A 27 -34.52 2.52 -53.43
N ASN A 28 -33.98 2.25 -52.25
CA ASN A 28 -34.75 1.99 -51.03
C ASN A 28 -35.17 3.27 -50.28
N SER A 29 -34.54 4.41 -50.59
CA SER A 29 -34.82 5.69 -49.96
C SER A 29 -35.49 6.65 -50.96
N ARG A 30 -36.81 6.81 -50.84
CA ARG A 30 -37.65 7.68 -51.69
C ARG A 30 -37.29 9.17 -51.69
N ILE A 31 -36.22 9.60 -51.02
CA ILE A 31 -36.01 11.00 -50.61
C ILE A 31 -35.02 11.77 -51.51
N ASN A 32 -34.27 11.12 -52.40
CA ASN A 32 -33.44 11.85 -53.38
C ASN A 32 -33.25 11.03 -54.66
N LYS A 33 -34.25 11.05 -55.57
CA LYS A 33 -34.06 10.59 -56.94
C LYS A 33 -33.36 11.70 -57.75
N PRO A 34 -32.17 11.47 -58.33
CA PRO A 34 -31.69 12.35 -59.40
C PRO A 34 -32.66 12.22 -60.59
N VAL A 35 -32.98 13.35 -61.22
CA VAL A 35 -34.10 13.57 -62.14
C VAL A 35 -34.05 12.76 -63.44
N ASP A 36 -33.00 11.96 -63.70
CA ASP A 36 -32.73 11.44 -65.05
C ASP A 36 -32.51 9.92 -65.15
N ILE A 37 -32.94 9.13 -64.15
CA ILE A 37 -32.75 7.67 -64.17
C ILE A 37 -34.10 6.95 -64.28
N ASN A 38 -34.29 6.25 -65.41
CA ASN A 38 -35.39 5.30 -65.58
C ASN A 38 -35.29 4.22 -64.50
N GLU A 39 -36.40 3.97 -63.78
CA GLU A 39 -36.49 2.99 -62.69
C GLU A 39 -35.97 1.59 -63.08
N LYS A 40 -36.09 1.25 -64.37
CA LYS A 40 -35.61 0.01 -64.99
C LYS A 40 -34.08 -0.12 -65.03
N THR A 41 -33.35 0.98 -65.21
CA THR A 41 -31.88 0.96 -65.28
C THR A 41 -31.28 0.85 -63.88
N LEU A 42 -31.93 1.48 -62.90
CA LEU A 42 -31.60 1.30 -61.48
C LEU A 42 -31.88 -0.13 -61.03
N GLU A 43 -32.96 -0.75 -61.51
CA GLU A 43 -33.28 -2.15 -61.27
C GLU A 43 -32.24 -3.10 -61.87
N ALA A 44 -31.83 -2.87 -63.12
CA ALA A 44 -30.74 -3.61 -63.77
C ALA A 44 -29.40 -3.46 -63.03
N VAL A 45 -29.07 -2.26 -62.51
CA VAL A 45 -27.86 -2.05 -61.68
C VAL A 45 -27.94 -2.82 -60.37
N THR A 46 -29.10 -2.82 -59.70
CA THR A 46 -29.28 -3.59 -58.45
C THR A 46 -29.17 -5.09 -58.69
N ASN A 47 -29.73 -5.60 -59.78
CA ASN A 47 -29.67 -7.01 -60.15
C ASN A 47 -28.24 -7.41 -60.55
N CYS A 48 -27.51 -6.55 -61.24
CA CYS A 48 -26.10 -6.78 -61.59
C CYS A 48 -25.20 -6.77 -60.34
N LEU A 49 -25.49 -5.94 -59.34
CA LEU A 49 -24.72 -5.89 -58.09
C LEU A 49 -25.00 -7.12 -57.22
N THR A 50 -26.25 -7.52 -57.06
CA THR A 50 -26.59 -8.77 -56.35
C THR A 50 -26.05 -9.99 -57.08
N PHE A 51 -26.03 -9.98 -58.41
CA PHE A 51 -25.35 -10.98 -59.23
C PHE A 51 -23.85 -11.03 -58.96
N ALA A 52 -23.17 -9.88 -58.93
CA ALA A 52 -21.74 -9.81 -58.66
C ALA A 52 -21.40 -10.26 -57.23
N GLU A 53 -22.21 -9.89 -56.25
CA GLU A 53 -22.09 -10.37 -54.87
C GLU A 53 -22.33 -11.88 -54.77
N ALA A 54 -23.35 -12.41 -55.46
CA ALA A 54 -23.61 -13.83 -55.53
C ALA A 54 -22.45 -14.59 -56.19
N LYS A 55 -21.86 -14.05 -57.26
CA LYS A 55 -20.67 -14.60 -57.90
C LYS A 55 -19.44 -14.56 -56.99
N GLN A 56 -19.27 -13.51 -56.19
CA GLN A 56 -18.17 -13.42 -55.24
C GLN A 56 -18.36 -14.40 -54.08
N LEU A 57 -19.59 -14.56 -53.58
CA LEU A 57 -19.96 -15.57 -52.58
C LEU A 57 -19.79 -17.01 -53.09
N LEU A 58 -20.02 -17.25 -54.38
CA LEU A 58 -19.68 -18.51 -55.06
C LEU A 58 -18.16 -18.77 -55.10
N ASN A 59 -17.34 -17.72 -55.18
CA ASN A 59 -15.88 -17.79 -55.21
C ASN A 59 -15.21 -17.78 -53.82
N PHE A 60 -15.92 -17.42 -52.75
CA PHE A 60 -15.37 -17.50 -51.38
C PHE A 60 -15.41 -18.95 -50.87
N ARG A 61 -14.32 -19.70 -51.13
CA ARG A 61 -13.97 -20.91 -50.37
C ARG A 61 -12.52 -20.81 -49.90
N PRO A 62 -12.26 -20.54 -48.60
CA PRO A 62 -10.89 -20.38 -48.13
C PRO A 62 -10.11 -21.68 -47.97
N ASN A 63 -10.72 -22.88 -47.95
CA ASN A 63 -9.99 -24.14 -47.71
C ASN A 63 -10.79 -25.39 -48.12
N ASP A 64 -10.72 -25.81 -49.39
CA ASP A 64 -10.94 -27.22 -49.76
C ASP A 64 -10.28 -27.50 -51.14
N PRO A 65 -9.16 -28.24 -51.20
CA PRO A 65 -8.43 -28.50 -52.45
C PRO A 65 -8.99 -29.68 -53.27
N SER A 66 -10.25 -30.07 -53.08
CA SER A 66 -10.80 -31.32 -53.64
C SER A 66 -11.87 -31.17 -54.72
N ILE A 67 -12.07 -29.98 -55.32
CA ILE A 67 -13.02 -29.82 -56.42
C ILE A 67 -12.45 -28.90 -57.51
N GLU A 68 -11.58 -29.45 -58.36
CA GLU A 68 -11.18 -28.88 -59.66
C GLU A 68 -12.27 -29.06 -60.74
N ASN A 69 -13.44 -29.59 -60.39
CA ASN A 69 -14.53 -29.82 -61.35
C ASN A 69 -15.58 -28.70 -61.28
N ASN A 70 -15.65 -27.94 -62.39
CA ASN A 70 -16.53 -26.86 -62.87
C ASN A 70 -17.98 -26.67 -62.35
N ASN A 71 -18.45 -27.35 -61.31
CA ASN A 71 -19.83 -27.26 -60.84
C ASN A 71 -19.88 -26.79 -59.37
N ALA A 72 -19.35 -25.60 -59.10
CA ALA A 72 -19.58 -24.93 -57.82
C ALA A 72 -21.02 -24.42 -57.77
N SER A 73 -21.89 -25.22 -57.17
CA SER A 73 -23.31 -24.90 -57.01
C SER A 73 -23.57 -24.49 -55.56
N LEU A 74 -23.69 -23.18 -55.31
CA LEU A 74 -24.32 -22.71 -54.07
C LEU A 74 -25.83 -22.68 -54.34
N LEU A 75 -26.57 -23.60 -53.69
CA LEU A 75 -28.03 -23.77 -53.84
C LEU A 75 -28.55 -24.24 -55.22
N GLY A 76 -27.76 -24.96 -56.03
CA GLY A 76 -28.26 -25.48 -57.31
C GLY A 76 -28.11 -24.51 -58.50
N LEU A 77 -27.62 -23.28 -58.27
CA LEU A 77 -27.36 -22.33 -59.36
C LEU A 77 -25.97 -22.59 -59.97
N THR A 78 -25.92 -22.73 -61.29
CA THR A 78 -24.69 -22.79 -62.06
C THR A 78 -24.27 -21.40 -62.52
N VAL A 79 -22.96 -21.16 -62.61
CA VAL A 79 -22.39 -19.88 -63.11
C VAL A 79 -22.91 -19.55 -64.52
N GLU A 80 -23.24 -20.57 -65.32
CA GLU A 80 -23.72 -20.44 -66.69
C GLU A 80 -25.20 -19.99 -66.79
N GLU A 81 -26.08 -20.49 -65.91
CA GLU A 81 -27.49 -20.04 -65.84
C GLU A 81 -27.59 -18.62 -65.32
N LEU A 82 -26.73 -18.27 -64.35
CA LEU A 82 -26.63 -16.92 -63.82
C LEU A 82 -26.15 -15.96 -64.92
N ASN A 83 -25.14 -16.35 -65.72
CA ASN A 83 -24.63 -15.54 -66.83
C ASN A 83 -25.70 -15.25 -67.90
N LYS A 84 -26.57 -16.24 -68.24
CA LYS A 84 -27.66 -16.05 -69.21
C LYS A 84 -28.71 -15.04 -68.74
N ALA A 85 -29.04 -15.02 -67.45
CA ALA A 85 -29.96 -14.04 -66.87
C ALA A 85 -29.32 -12.64 -66.80
N ALA A 86 -28.03 -12.58 -66.46
CA ALA A 86 -27.27 -11.33 -66.41
C ALA A 86 -27.04 -10.70 -67.79
N GLU A 87 -26.96 -11.48 -68.87
CA GLU A 87 -26.73 -10.96 -70.23
C GLU A 87 -27.81 -9.97 -70.71
N ASN A 88 -29.07 -10.16 -70.31
CA ASN A 88 -30.16 -9.24 -70.65
C ASN A 88 -30.08 -7.93 -69.86
N ASP A 89 -29.79 -8.00 -68.56
CA ASP A 89 -29.64 -6.83 -67.69
C ASP A 89 -28.33 -6.07 -67.99
N LEU A 90 -27.27 -6.78 -68.42
CA LEU A 90 -26.01 -6.20 -68.89
C LEU A 90 -26.18 -5.42 -70.20
N ARG A 91 -27.07 -5.84 -71.10
CA ARG A 91 -27.38 -5.10 -72.33
C ARG A 91 -28.10 -3.78 -72.04
N GLU A 92 -29.05 -3.79 -71.10
CA GLU A 92 -29.73 -2.57 -70.65
C GLU A 92 -28.81 -1.65 -69.83
N LEU A 93 -27.90 -2.22 -69.04
CA LEU A 93 -26.85 -1.47 -68.34
C LEU A 93 -25.85 -0.84 -69.31
N ASN A 94 -25.43 -1.56 -70.34
CA ASN A 94 -24.49 -1.05 -71.35
C ASN A 94 -25.10 0.12 -72.15
N ARG A 95 -26.43 0.13 -72.37
CA ARG A 95 -27.14 1.26 -72.99
C ARG A 95 -27.15 2.51 -72.13
N HIS A 96 -27.05 2.37 -70.81
CA HIS A 96 -27.09 3.47 -69.84
C HIS A 96 -25.77 3.62 -69.07
N LYS A 97 -24.68 3.01 -69.58
CA LYS A 97 -23.36 3.02 -68.93
C LYS A 97 -22.83 4.45 -68.80
N GLU A 98 -23.04 5.27 -69.84
CA GLU A 98 -22.61 6.67 -69.86
C GLU A 98 -23.36 7.51 -68.82
N THR A 99 -24.67 7.31 -68.64
CA THR A 99 -25.45 8.05 -67.64
C THR A 99 -25.14 7.60 -66.22
N VAL A 100 -24.89 6.30 -66.01
CA VAL A 100 -24.43 5.77 -64.71
C VAL A 100 -23.03 6.28 -64.37
N LEU A 101 -22.11 6.30 -65.34
CA LEU A 101 -20.76 6.83 -65.18
C LEU A 101 -20.79 8.32 -64.82
N SER A 102 -21.54 9.13 -65.57
CA SER A 102 -21.71 10.56 -65.27
C SER A 102 -22.37 10.79 -63.90
N CYS A 103 -23.23 9.89 -63.43
CA CYS A 103 -23.82 9.98 -62.09
C CYS A 103 -22.79 9.69 -60.98
N ILE A 104 -21.93 8.68 -61.18
CA ILE A 104 -20.83 8.35 -60.27
C ILE A 104 -19.83 9.50 -60.22
N GLU A 105 -19.42 10.03 -61.37
CA GLU A 105 -18.52 11.17 -61.47
C GLU A 105 -19.09 12.43 -60.81
N ASN A 106 -20.35 12.76 -61.09
CA ASN A 106 -21.04 13.90 -60.44
C ASN A 106 -21.18 13.72 -58.91
N ARG A 107 -21.13 12.49 -58.40
CA ARG A 107 -21.19 12.21 -56.97
C ARG A 107 -19.81 12.24 -56.32
N LEU A 108 -18.81 11.65 -56.95
CA LEU A 108 -17.42 11.73 -56.48
C LEU A 108 -16.96 13.18 -56.46
N THR A 109 -17.29 13.95 -57.49
CA THR A 109 -17.04 15.40 -57.51
C THR A 109 -17.77 16.13 -56.38
N LYS A 110 -19.04 15.81 -56.08
CA LYS A 110 -19.75 16.35 -54.90
C LYS A 110 -19.07 15.98 -53.58
N GLN A 111 -18.64 14.73 -53.39
CA GLN A 111 -17.94 14.30 -52.18
C GLN A 111 -16.59 15.02 -52.03
N CYS A 112 -15.83 15.16 -53.11
CA CYS A 112 -14.59 15.94 -53.13
C CYS A 112 -14.85 17.42 -52.82
N ILE A 113 -15.94 17.99 -53.35
CA ILE A 113 -16.38 19.36 -53.07
C ILE A 113 -16.80 19.52 -51.61
N ASP A 114 -17.50 18.56 -51.01
CA ASP A 114 -17.95 18.64 -49.62
C ASP A 114 -16.79 18.48 -48.63
N ILE A 115 -15.81 17.62 -48.94
CA ILE A 115 -14.55 17.53 -48.20
C ILE A 115 -13.77 18.83 -48.31
N ALA A 116 -13.63 19.38 -49.53
CA ALA A 116 -12.97 20.67 -49.73
C ALA A 116 -13.67 21.79 -48.97
N LYS A 117 -15.01 21.84 -49.00
CA LYS A 117 -15.78 22.82 -48.21
C LYS A 117 -15.48 22.69 -46.73
N PHE A 118 -15.52 21.49 -46.15
CA PHE A 118 -15.26 21.29 -44.72
C PHE A 118 -13.89 21.82 -44.27
N TYR A 119 -12.85 21.68 -45.11
CA TYR A 119 -11.51 22.17 -44.80
C TYR A 119 -11.30 23.66 -45.12
N TYR A 120 -11.92 24.19 -46.17
CA TYR A 120 -11.71 25.59 -46.61
C TYR A 120 -12.79 26.57 -46.11
N THR A 121 -13.80 26.12 -45.35
CA THR A 121 -14.88 26.99 -44.84
C THR A 121 -14.42 28.04 -43.83
N GLU A 122 -13.21 27.97 -43.28
CA GLU A 122 -12.76 28.95 -42.28
C GLU A 122 -12.26 30.28 -42.88
N GLU A 123 -11.86 30.38 -44.16
CA GLU A 123 -11.27 31.63 -44.68
C GLU A 123 -11.97 32.30 -45.88
N GLU A 124 -12.61 31.59 -46.83
CA GLU A 124 -13.04 32.24 -48.08
C GLU A 124 -14.42 31.79 -48.58
N SER A 125 -15.46 32.11 -47.81
CA SER A 125 -16.84 32.01 -48.27
C SER A 125 -17.23 33.22 -49.13
N LYS A 126 -16.89 33.21 -50.42
CA LYS A 126 -17.69 33.83 -51.49
C LYS A 126 -17.16 33.49 -52.88
N SER A 127 -17.91 32.64 -53.57
CA SER A 127 -17.86 32.37 -55.01
C SER A 127 -16.60 31.67 -55.54
N GLU A 128 -16.43 30.38 -55.22
CA GLU A 128 -15.52 29.53 -55.99
C GLU A 128 -16.28 28.52 -56.85
N THR A 129 -15.93 28.51 -58.13
CA THR A 129 -16.46 27.59 -59.13
C THR A 129 -16.02 26.17 -58.79
N GLN A 130 -16.85 25.15 -59.04
CA GLN A 130 -16.57 23.74 -58.72
C GLN A 130 -15.19 23.24 -59.19
N LYS A 131 -14.64 23.83 -60.27
CA LYS A 131 -13.28 23.55 -60.78
C LYS A 131 -12.16 24.07 -59.86
N GLN A 132 -12.34 25.22 -59.20
CA GLN A 132 -11.37 25.76 -58.24
C GLN A 132 -11.32 24.91 -56.98
N LEU A 133 -12.48 24.46 -56.49
CA LEU A 133 -12.56 23.53 -55.35
C LEU A 133 -11.89 22.19 -55.64
N PHE A 134 -12.00 21.67 -56.87
CA PHE A 134 -11.30 20.45 -57.27
C PHE A 134 -9.77 20.64 -57.33
N THR A 135 -9.29 21.78 -57.84
CA THR A 135 -7.85 22.10 -57.82
C THR A 135 -7.32 22.35 -56.41
N LYS A 136 -8.16 22.88 -55.50
CA LYS A 136 -7.84 23.02 -54.07
C LYS A 136 -7.85 21.65 -53.38
N ALA A 137 -8.79 20.76 -53.70
CA ALA A 137 -8.82 19.39 -53.19
C ALA A 137 -7.57 18.59 -53.57
N SER A 138 -7.02 18.76 -54.78
CA SER A 138 -5.74 18.15 -55.15
C SER A 138 -4.53 18.75 -54.40
N LYS A 139 -4.59 20.02 -54.00
CA LYS A 139 -3.57 20.67 -53.15
C LYS A 139 -3.72 20.33 -51.66
N LEU A 140 -4.90 19.89 -51.24
CA LEU A 140 -5.21 19.51 -49.86
C LEU A 140 -4.34 18.36 -49.37
N ASP A 141 -3.98 17.40 -50.23
CA ASP A 141 -3.13 16.27 -49.85
C ASP A 141 -1.77 16.74 -49.33
N LYS A 142 -1.13 17.70 -50.01
CA LYS A 142 0.16 18.27 -49.57
C LYS A 142 0.02 19.00 -48.23
N ILE A 143 -1.03 19.78 -48.04
CA ILE A 143 -1.30 20.51 -46.78
C ILE A 143 -1.61 19.52 -45.65
N LEU A 144 -2.34 18.45 -45.94
CA LEU A 144 -2.67 17.41 -44.97
C LEU A 144 -1.40 16.68 -44.53
N THR A 145 -0.50 16.33 -45.47
CA THR A 145 0.77 15.69 -45.13
C THR A 145 1.67 16.59 -44.28
N SER A 146 1.76 17.89 -44.57
CA SER A 146 2.55 18.81 -43.74
C SER A 146 1.95 19.00 -42.34
N GLN A 147 0.63 19.15 -42.23
CA GLN A 147 -0.05 19.24 -40.93
C GLN A 147 0.06 17.95 -40.12
N LEU A 148 0.03 16.79 -40.79
CA LEU A 148 0.23 15.50 -40.16
C LEU A 148 1.66 15.39 -39.59
N GLU A 149 2.66 15.87 -40.32
CA GLU A 149 4.05 15.92 -39.85
C GLU A 149 4.21 16.88 -38.67
N GLU A 150 3.62 18.08 -38.74
CA GLU A 150 3.60 19.03 -37.62
C GLU A 150 2.94 18.44 -36.38
N LEU A 151 1.80 17.77 -36.52
CA LEU A 151 1.12 17.08 -35.42
C LEU A 151 1.97 15.94 -34.85
N ARG A 152 2.69 15.19 -35.70
CA ARG A 152 3.60 14.14 -35.25
C ARG A 152 4.76 14.73 -34.44
N LEU A 153 5.36 15.82 -34.91
CA LEU A 153 6.42 16.52 -34.19
C LEU A 153 5.93 17.12 -32.87
N ALA A 154 4.74 17.75 -32.86
CA ALA A 154 4.12 18.26 -31.65
C ALA A 154 3.84 17.14 -30.63
N LYS A 155 3.35 15.98 -31.10
CA LYS A 155 3.15 14.80 -30.26
C LYS A 155 4.46 14.29 -29.67
N PHE A 156 5.52 14.21 -30.49
CA PHE A 156 6.84 13.79 -30.04
C PHE A 156 7.40 14.75 -28.98
N ASN A 157 7.33 16.06 -29.22
CA ASN A 157 7.76 17.09 -28.27
C ASN A 157 6.98 17.02 -26.95
N ARG A 158 5.67 16.74 -27.02
CA ARG A 158 4.84 16.56 -25.82
C ARG A 158 5.30 15.36 -24.99
N VAL A 159 5.62 14.24 -25.63
CA VAL A 159 6.14 13.05 -24.95
C VAL A 159 7.51 13.35 -24.33
N MET A 160 8.41 14.02 -25.05
CA MET A 160 9.71 14.40 -24.50
C MET A 160 9.60 15.35 -23.31
N ASN A 161 8.71 16.33 -23.38
CA ASN A 161 8.44 17.23 -22.26
C ASN A 161 7.88 16.47 -21.04
N GLN A 162 7.04 15.45 -21.26
CA GLN A 162 6.55 14.61 -20.17
C GLN A 162 7.68 13.79 -19.52
N ILE A 163 8.59 13.23 -20.31
CA ILE A 163 9.76 12.50 -19.79
C ILE A 163 10.65 13.44 -18.98
N GLN A 164 11.01 14.61 -19.54
CA GLN A 164 11.82 15.60 -18.84
C GLN A 164 11.16 16.09 -17.54
N LEU A 165 9.83 16.23 -17.52
CA LEU A 165 9.10 16.57 -16.29
C LEU A 165 9.18 15.44 -15.28
N GLY A 166 9.02 14.18 -15.71
CA GLY A 166 9.19 12.99 -14.87
C GLY A 166 10.59 12.90 -14.25
N ASP A 167 11.63 13.15 -15.03
CA ASP A 167 13.02 13.17 -14.57
C ASP A 167 13.24 14.28 -13.54
N ARG A 168 12.71 15.49 -13.79
CA ARG A 168 12.78 16.60 -12.83
C ARG A 168 12.08 16.27 -11.53
N ILE A 169 10.87 15.71 -11.59
CA ILE A 169 10.12 15.29 -10.38
C ILE A 169 10.93 14.25 -9.61
N THR A 170 11.49 13.26 -10.29
CA THR A 170 12.31 12.21 -9.66
C THR A 170 13.54 12.82 -8.98
N ASN A 171 14.21 13.78 -9.62
CA ASN A 171 15.33 14.51 -9.03
C ASN A 171 14.90 15.30 -7.79
N TYR A 172 13.78 16.01 -7.83
CA TYR A 172 13.26 16.73 -6.66
C TYR A 172 12.92 15.77 -5.50
N MET A 173 12.33 14.62 -5.80
CA MET A 173 12.01 13.60 -4.79
C MET A 173 13.28 13.00 -4.18
N ASN A 174 14.33 12.78 -4.98
CA ASN A 174 15.62 12.31 -4.48
C ASN A 174 16.27 13.35 -3.56
N VAL A 175 16.30 14.63 -3.95
CA VAL A 175 16.81 15.70 -3.09
C VAL A 175 16.02 15.81 -1.78
N MET A 176 14.68 15.71 -1.83
CA MET A 176 13.86 15.68 -0.61
C MET A 176 14.19 14.48 0.29
N LYS A 177 14.41 13.30 -0.30
CA LYS A 177 14.83 12.11 0.45
C LYS A 177 16.21 12.31 1.10
N ASP A 178 17.15 12.92 0.42
CA ASP A 178 18.49 13.19 0.96
C ASP A 178 18.43 14.21 2.11
N ILE A 179 17.60 15.24 1.98
CA ILE A 179 17.34 16.21 3.05
C ILE A 179 16.70 15.52 4.26
N LEU A 180 15.73 14.62 4.02
CA LEU A 180 15.09 13.89 5.11
C LEU A 180 16.07 12.93 5.80
N SER A 181 16.92 12.25 5.04
CA SER A 181 17.95 11.36 5.57
C SER A 181 18.98 12.11 6.39
N THR A 182 19.44 13.28 5.91
CA THR A 182 20.38 14.11 6.68
C THR A 182 19.73 14.69 7.93
N LEU A 183 18.48 15.14 7.86
CA LEU A 183 17.73 15.58 9.04
C LEU A 183 17.57 14.44 10.06
N TRP A 184 17.29 13.22 9.59
CA TRP A 184 17.17 12.05 10.47
C TRP A 184 18.48 11.77 11.20
N ILE A 185 19.61 11.76 10.50
CA ILE A 185 20.94 11.57 11.10
C ILE A 185 21.22 12.65 12.15
N ILE A 186 20.91 13.92 11.85
CA ILE A 186 21.11 15.02 12.81
C ILE A 186 20.22 14.84 14.05
N ILE A 187 18.96 14.44 13.87
CA ILE A 187 18.05 14.19 15.01
C ILE A 187 18.54 13.01 15.84
N GLU A 188 18.98 11.93 15.20
CA GLU A 188 19.51 10.76 15.89
C GLU A 188 20.78 11.11 16.67
N GLU A 189 21.72 11.81 16.05
CA GLU A 189 22.95 12.26 16.69
C GLU A 189 22.66 13.22 17.86
N PHE A 190 21.79 14.21 17.66
CA PHE A 190 21.46 15.18 18.70
C PHE A 190 20.69 14.55 19.86
N LYS A 191 19.65 13.78 19.57
CA LYS A 191 18.79 13.19 20.60
C LYS A 191 19.46 12.02 21.32
N LEU A 192 20.21 11.20 20.60
CA LEU A 192 20.83 10.01 21.19
C LEU A 192 22.19 10.35 21.80
N HIS A 193 23.06 11.06 21.09
CA HIS A 193 24.43 11.26 21.53
C HIS A 193 24.55 12.46 22.47
N HIS A 194 24.04 13.63 22.06
CA HIS A 194 24.23 14.86 22.82
C HIS A 194 23.43 14.86 24.13
N GLU A 195 22.15 14.48 24.10
CA GLU A 195 21.34 14.39 25.34
C GLU A 195 21.84 13.29 26.28
N LEU A 196 22.30 12.15 25.76
CA LEU A 196 22.88 11.11 26.61
C LEU A 196 24.19 11.56 27.24
N GLN A 197 25.10 12.17 26.47
CA GLN A 197 26.35 12.73 26.99
C GLN A 197 26.11 13.81 28.03
N LYS A 198 25.16 14.72 27.76
CA LYS A 198 24.75 15.74 28.71
C LYS A 198 24.23 15.10 30.00
N ASN A 199 23.33 14.13 29.90
CA ASN A 199 22.80 13.42 31.07
C ASN A 199 23.89 12.66 31.84
N THR A 200 24.85 12.03 31.17
CA THR A 200 25.97 11.35 31.85
C THR A 200 26.83 12.36 32.60
N ILE A 201 27.16 13.50 31.98
CA ILE A 201 27.95 14.56 32.63
C ILE A 201 27.20 15.13 33.84
N PHE A 202 25.89 15.38 33.71
CA PHE A 202 25.08 15.85 34.83
C PHE A 202 25.00 14.83 35.95
N ASN A 203 24.78 13.55 35.64
CA ASN A 203 24.74 12.48 36.63
C ASN A 203 26.09 12.35 37.36
N ASP A 204 27.21 12.41 36.64
CA ASP A 204 28.54 12.37 37.24
C ASP A 204 28.78 13.58 38.15
N TYR A 205 28.38 14.78 37.70
CA TYR A 205 28.46 16.00 38.50
C TYR A 205 27.66 15.88 39.80
N PHE A 206 26.40 15.44 39.72
CA PHE A 206 25.57 15.28 40.92
C PHE A 206 26.06 14.13 41.81
N SER A 207 26.56 13.04 41.24
CA SER A 207 27.19 11.95 42.00
C SER A 207 28.40 12.45 42.79
N MET A 208 29.27 13.25 42.16
CA MET A 208 30.41 13.86 42.84
C MET A 208 29.98 14.87 43.90
N LEU A 209 28.92 15.66 43.63
CA LEU A 209 28.36 16.60 44.61
C LEU A 209 27.84 15.86 45.85
N VAL A 210 27.07 14.78 45.66
CA VAL A 210 26.56 13.96 46.76
C VAL A 210 27.70 13.33 47.56
N LYS A 211 28.73 12.79 46.88
CA LYS A 211 29.93 12.26 47.56
C LYS A 211 30.65 13.33 48.37
N ASN A 212 30.79 14.54 47.81
CA ASN A 212 31.43 15.67 48.51
C ASN A 212 30.63 16.06 49.75
N ILE A 213 29.31 16.20 49.64
CA ILE A 213 28.43 16.50 50.79
C ILE A 213 28.52 15.39 51.84
N GLY A 214 28.52 14.12 51.42
CA GLY A 214 28.66 12.98 52.34
C GLY A 214 29.99 12.98 53.09
N LEU A 215 31.09 13.29 52.40
CA LEU A 215 32.41 13.49 53.03
C LEU A 215 32.38 14.66 54.01
N LYS A 216 31.80 15.79 53.62
CA LYS A 216 31.71 16.98 54.45
C LYS A 216 30.89 16.73 55.73
N LEU A 217 29.79 15.98 55.62
CA LEU A 217 29.00 15.53 56.77
C LEU A 217 29.79 14.58 57.66
N SER A 218 30.58 13.67 57.07
CA SER A 218 31.42 12.74 57.82
C SER A 218 32.53 13.46 58.61
N VAL A 219 33.14 14.48 58.01
CA VAL A 219 34.11 15.36 58.70
C VAL A 219 33.42 16.11 59.83
N LEU A 220 32.28 16.76 59.59
CA LEU A 220 31.52 17.45 60.64
C LEU A 220 31.13 16.51 61.79
N ARG A 221 30.79 15.25 61.49
CA ARG A 221 30.52 14.23 62.51
C ARG A 221 31.76 13.93 63.35
N LEU A 222 32.93 13.78 62.72
CA LEU A 222 34.19 13.56 63.43
C LEU A 222 34.57 14.77 64.29
N ASP A 223 34.42 15.98 63.75
CA ASP A 223 34.67 17.21 64.50
C ASP A 223 33.74 17.29 65.72
N ALA A 224 32.44 17.00 65.55
CA ALA A 224 31.49 16.95 66.67
C ALA A 224 31.85 15.88 67.70
N LEU A 225 32.28 14.69 67.26
CA LEU A 225 32.75 13.63 68.17
C LEU A 225 34.00 14.06 68.93
N MET A 226 34.96 14.73 68.28
CA MET A 226 36.16 15.24 68.95
C MET A 226 35.84 16.33 69.97
N VAL A 227 34.82 17.15 69.72
CA VAL A 227 34.36 18.17 70.68
C VAL A 227 33.61 17.55 71.86
N ILE A 228 32.79 16.53 71.65
CA ILE A 228 32.01 15.88 72.71
C ILE A 228 32.90 14.96 73.57
N TYR A 229 33.75 14.17 72.93
CA TYR A 229 34.70 13.27 73.56
C TYR A 229 36.07 13.94 73.68
N ASP A 230 36.11 15.02 74.45
CA ASP A 230 37.38 15.55 74.90
C ASP A 230 38.07 14.55 75.86
N LYS A 231 39.38 14.68 76.02
CA LYS A 231 40.17 13.77 76.85
C LYS A 231 39.64 13.70 78.28
N GLU A 232 39.21 14.85 78.82
CA GLU A 232 38.64 14.94 80.17
C GLU A 232 37.30 14.19 80.27
N THR A 233 36.38 14.38 79.31
CA THR A 233 35.08 13.69 79.33
C THR A 233 35.21 12.18 79.11
N LEU A 234 36.21 11.75 78.35
CA LEU A 234 36.52 10.33 78.15
C LEU A 234 37.06 9.68 79.43
N GLU A 235 37.97 10.35 80.14
CA GLU A 235 38.51 9.87 81.43
C GLU A 235 37.41 9.76 82.50
N GLU A 236 36.52 10.75 82.58
CA GLU A 236 35.35 10.71 83.46
C GLU A 236 34.39 9.56 83.09
N LEU A 237 34.08 9.38 81.81
CA LEU A 237 33.21 8.31 81.35
C LEU A 237 33.82 6.92 81.61
N MET A 238 35.13 6.77 81.45
CA MET A 238 35.84 5.55 81.80
C MET A 238 35.78 5.27 83.31
N SER A 239 35.96 6.29 84.14
CA SER A 239 35.83 6.16 85.60
C SER A 239 34.41 5.73 86.02
N ILE A 240 33.38 6.34 85.41
CA ILE A 240 31.98 5.95 85.63
C ILE A 240 31.74 4.50 85.21
N ARG A 241 32.21 4.10 84.03
CA ARG A 241 32.10 2.71 83.56
C ARG A 241 32.78 1.74 84.53
N ASP A 242 33.99 2.04 84.98
CA ASP A 242 34.74 1.15 85.85
C ASP A 242 34.10 1.06 87.24
N ASN A 243 33.45 2.13 87.73
CA ASN A 243 32.64 2.10 88.94
C ASN A 243 31.37 1.26 88.77
N LEU A 244 30.64 1.41 87.66
CA LEU A 244 29.44 0.60 87.37
C LEU A 244 29.79 -0.89 87.24
N MET A 245 30.89 -1.23 86.57
CA MET A 245 31.37 -2.62 86.47
C MET A 245 31.77 -3.18 87.83
N ARG A 246 32.26 -2.33 88.76
CA ARG A 246 32.54 -2.75 90.14
C ARG A 246 31.24 -3.00 90.91
N GLU A 247 30.28 -2.09 90.82
CA GLU A 247 28.97 -2.26 91.46
C GLU A 247 28.24 -3.50 90.93
N GLU A 248 28.25 -3.74 89.61
CA GLU A 248 27.67 -4.95 89.02
C GLU A 248 28.30 -6.22 89.59
N LYS A 249 29.63 -6.23 89.72
CA LYS A 249 30.35 -7.36 90.30
C LYS A 249 30.00 -7.56 91.77
N ASP A 250 29.88 -6.48 92.54
CA ASP A 250 29.53 -6.54 93.96
C ASP A 250 28.10 -7.08 94.13
N TYR A 251 27.13 -6.62 93.32
CA TYR A 251 25.78 -7.17 93.30
C TYR A 251 25.75 -8.65 92.90
N HIS A 252 26.57 -9.06 91.93
CA HIS A 252 26.65 -10.47 91.54
C HIS A 252 27.20 -11.34 92.68
N GLN A 253 28.21 -10.86 93.41
CA GLN A 253 28.73 -11.53 94.59
C GLN A 253 27.71 -11.61 95.73
N GLU A 254 26.94 -10.55 95.96
CA GLU A 254 25.85 -10.56 96.93
C GLU A 254 24.75 -11.55 96.54
N LEU A 255 24.40 -11.61 95.26
CA LEU A 255 23.41 -12.56 94.74
C LEU A 255 23.90 -14.00 94.92
N ASP A 256 25.15 -14.30 94.54
CA ASP A 256 25.76 -15.62 94.73
C ASP A 256 25.78 -16.02 96.21
N ALA A 257 26.10 -15.08 97.10
CA ALA A 257 26.08 -15.31 98.54
C ALA A 257 24.67 -15.60 99.07
N LEU A 258 23.66 -14.87 98.60
CA LEU A 258 22.27 -15.06 98.97
C LEU A 258 21.72 -16.40 98.45
N GLU A 259 22.07 -16.77 97.22
CA GLU A 259 21.71 -18.05 96.62
C GLU A 259 22.36 -19.23 97.38
N ALA A 260 23.63 -19.09 97.76
CA ALA A 260 24.29 -20.07 98.62
C ALA A 260 23.62 -20.19 100.00
N GLN A 261 23.16 -19.07 100.58
CA GLN A 261 22.43 -19.08 101.84
C GLN A 261 21.04 -19.72 101.71
N LEU A 262 20.31 -19.41 100.64
CA LEU A 262 19.02 -20.04 100.32
C LEU A 262 19.17 -21.54 100.10
N SER A 263 20.20 -21.97 99.37
CA SER A 263 20.52 -23.39 99.17
C SER A 263 20.77 -24.11 100.50
N ARG A 264 21.49 -23.48 101.44
CA ARG A 264 21.67 -24.01 102.81
C ARG A 264 20.35 -24.13 103.56
N TYR A 265 19.50 -23.11 103.51
CA TYR A 265 18.17 -23.17 104.14
C TYR A 265 17.30 -24.26 103.52
N GLN A 266 17.33 -24.43 102.21
CA GLN A 266 16.60 -25.49 101.53
C GLN A 266 17.09 -26.89 101.92
N GLY A 267 18.40 -27.06 102.17
CA GLY A 267 18.95 -28.29 102.75
C GLY A 267 18.37 -28.61 104.13
N VAL A 268 18.22 -27.59 104.99
CA VAL A 268 17.64 -27.74 106.34
C VAL A 268 16.14 -28.07 106.28
N CYS A 269 15.40 -27.60 105.26
CA CYS A 269 13.99 -27.97 105.09
C CYS A 269 13.80 -29.50 104.97
N GLY A 270 14.73 -30.23 104.35
CA GLY A 270 14.67 -31.69 104.26
C GLY A 270 14.82 -32.37 105.63
N GLU A 271 15.70 -31.85 106.50
CA GLU A 271 15.83 -32.33 107.89
C GLU A 271 14.58 -32.01 108.71
N PHE A 272 13.99 -30.83 108.51
CA PHE A 272 12.75 -30.43 109.16
C PHE A 272 11.57 -31.34 108.76
N GLU A 273 11.47 -31.69 107.48
CA GLU A 273 10.43 -32.61 106.98
C GLU A 273 10.57 -34.01 107.59
N GLN A 274 11.80 -34.51 107.79
CA GLN A 274 12.05 -35.76 108.50
C GLN A 274 11.60 -35.68 109.97
N ILE A 275 11.88 -34.58 110.66
CA ILE A 275 11.42 -34.36 112.05
C ILE A 275 9.90 -34.35 112.11
N VAL A 276 9.23 -33.64 111.19
CA VAL A 276 7.76 -33.60 111.10
C VAL A 276 7.19 -34.98 110.84
N GLN A 277 7.82 -35.78 109.98
CA GLN A 277 7.37 -37.14 109.69
C GLN A 277 7.58 -38.09 110.88
N CYS A 278 8.71 -38.00 111.58
CA CYS A 278 8.94 -38.72 112.84
C CYS A 278 7.90 -38.33 113.91
N TYR A 279 7.62 -37.03 114.06
CA TYR A 279 6.60 -36.56 115.00
C TYR A 279 5.20 -37.07 114.61
N SER A 280 4.85 -37.06 113.33
CA SER A 280 3.57 -37.60 112.83
C SER A 280 3.44 -39.10 113.10
N ASN A 281 4.51 -39.87 112.89
CA ASN A 281 4.53 -41.30 113.18
C ASN A 281 4.39 -41.58 114.68
N LEU A 282 5.13 -40.85 115.53
CA LEU A 282 5.02 -40.96 116.97
C LEU A 282 3.61 -40.61 117.45
N ASN A 283 2.97 -39.60 116.86
CA ASN A 283 1.60 -39.24 117.20
C ASN A 283 0.59 -40.33 116.77
N LYS A 284 0.82 -41.00 115.63
CA LYS A 284 0.02 -42.17 115.22
C LYS A 284 0.23 -43.35 116.16
N GLU A 285 1.44 -43.58 116.66
CA GLU A 285 1.72 -44.62 117.66
C GLU A 285 1.04 -44.30 118.99
N ILE A 286 1.04 -43.03 119.41
CA ILE A 286 0.31 -42.57 120.60
C ILE A 286 -1.20 -42.78 120.44
N GLU A 287 -1.79 -42.40 119.30
CA GLU A 287 -3.22 -42.64 119.06
C GLU A 287 -3.56 -44.13 118.98
N LYS A 288 -2.69 -44.98 118.39
CA LYS A 288 -2.89 -46.45 118.44
C LYS A 288 -2.83 -46.97 119.87
N ALA A 289 -1.84 -46.57 120.66
CA ALA A 289 -1.73 -46.98 122.05
C ALA A 289 -2.95 -46.52 122.88
N LYS A 290 -3.46 -45.32 122.60
CA LYS A 290 -4.68 -44.79 123.21
C LYS A 290 -5.94 -45.56 122.77
N ASP A 291 -6.06 -45.90 121.48
CA ASP A 291 -7.14 -46.75 120.96
C ASP A 291 -7.08 -48.15 121.59
N ASP A 292 -5.90 -48.74 121.73
CA ASP A 292 -5.70 -50.04 122.38
C ASP A 292 -6.07 -49.97 123.87
N ILE A 293 -5.69 -48.91 124.58
CA ILE A 293 -6.12 -48.65 125.96
C ILE A 293 -7.65 -48.53 126.05
N GLN A 294 -8.29 -47.82 125.12
CA GLN A 294 -9.75 -47.70 125.08
C GLN A 294 -10.44 -49.03 124.78
N ARG A 295 -9.88 -49.87 123.91
CA ARG A 295 -10.41 -51.23 123.65
C ARG A 295 -10.23 -52.17 124.84
N MET A 296 -9.20 -51.99 125.66
CA MET A 296 -9.04 -52.76 126.90
C MET A 296 -9.95 -52.28 128.04
N THR A 297 -10.55 -51.08 127.93
CA THR A 297 -11.48 -50.52 128.92
C THR A 297 -12.96 -50.64 128.52
N MET A 298 -13.28 -51.32 127.41
CA MET A 298 -14.61 -51.85 127.07
C MET A 298 -14.63 -53.38 127.18
#